data_AF-A0A7T5EYI7-F1
#
_entry.id   AF-A0A7T5EYI7-F1
#
_cell.length_a   1.000
_cell.length_b   1.000
_cell.length_c   1.000
_cell.angle_alpha   90.00
_cell.angle_beta   90.00
_cell.angle_gamma   90.00
#
_symmetry.space_group_name_H-M   'P 1'
#
loop_
_entity.id
_entity.type
_entity.pdbx_description
1 polymer ?
#
loop_
_entity_poly.entity_id
_entity_poly.type
_entity_poly.pdbx_seq_one_letter_code
_entity_poly.pdbx_strand_id
1 'polypeptide(L)'
;MTTQPTDVSVEKYGYKQELKRSLSFWDLLVYGLIFMVPIAPMGIYGQVVTTANGMVVFAYFVGVVGMIFTAFSYFRMSEAFPIAGSAYAYVQRGWNPYIGFMAGWMILMDYILIPALLYLVSGTWLAQLVPGIPIWGWIIIFVGINTIINIRGIEMTNKANWVMLILEVGIFVLFCVMAFAFVAAGKDGTSFTMNPIINPHKFSMSMVGAATSVAVLSFLGFDGISTLSEETVGGKSTVGKATVWSLIIVAFFFMILTYLAAVAYPHYNQFPDPSVAFYYVAQKVGGTWLKILTLVVTVAAWGIADALAAQAAISRLLFSMGRDRMLPKFLSKVHTKYKTPYASTLLVGAVSIIVSLVMTIGNLSRLVNFGALTTFMALNLTVMIYFMGKKKSKHWWKHLIMPLVGFFILLYVWLNFDKLTFYLGTSWFVVGLIVLGIATKGFRSMPQGLKLDA
;
A
#
# COMPACT_ATOMS: atom_id res chain seq x y z
N MET A 1 -23.76 26.82 22.88
CA MET A 1 -22.97 25.65 23.33
C MET A 1 -23.18 24.53 22.33
N THR A 2 -22.29 24.45 21.34
CA THR A 2 -22.28 23.39 20.33
C THR A 2 -21.74 22.12 20.97
N THR A 3 -22.56 21.08 21.01
CA THR A 3 -22.23 19.76 21.54
C THR A 3 -21.15 19.12 20.67
N GLN A 4 -19.91 19.05 21.19
CA GLN A 4 -18.87 18.21 20.61
C GLN A 4 -19.34 16.75 20.64
N PRO A 5 -19.22 15.99 19.53
CA PRO A 5 -19.64 14.60 19.52
C PRO A 5 -18.69 13.78 20.41
N THR A 6 -19.25 13.18 21.45
CA THR A 6 -18.69 12.16 22.35
C THR A 6 -17.27 11.70 21.99
N ASP A 7 -16.30 12.20 22.74
CA ASP A 7 -14.90 11.79 22.66
C ASP A 7 -14.80 10.26 22.84
N VAL A 8 -14.47 9.55 21.76
CA VAL A 8 -14.12 8.13 21.86
C VAL A 8 -12.69 8.11 22.39
N SER A 9 -12.53 8.06 23.71
CA SER A 9 -11.18 8.02 24.30
C SER A 9 -10.56 6.64 24.07
N VAL A 10 -9.30 6.62 23.61
CA VAL A 10 -8.52 5.40 23.37
C VAL A 10 -8.22 4.64 24.67
N GLU A 11 -8.46 5.29 25.82
CA GLU A 11 -8.30 4.75 27.17
C GLU A 11 -9.20 3.54 27.40
N LYS A 12 -10.39 3.52 26.79
CA LYS A 12 -11.28 2.34 26.82
C LYS A 12 -10.66 1.09 26.18
N TYR A 13 -9.63 1.26 25.34
CA TYR A 13 -8.90 0.18 24.71
C TYR A 13 -7.52 -0.06 25.35
N GLY A 14 -7.26 0.50 26.53
CA GLY A 14 -6.02 0.33 27.31
C GLY A 14 -4.86 1.20 26.85
N TYR A 15 -5.11 2.23 26.02
CA TYR A 15 -4.07 3.12 25.53
C TYR A 15 -4.22 4.54 26.09
N LYS A 16 -3.10 5.22 26.35
CA LYS A 16 -3.09 6.66 26.63
C LYS A 16 -3.08 7.44 25.31
N GLN A 17 -3.87 8.52 25.23
CA GLN A 17 -3.84 9.42 24.08
C GLN A 17 -2.51 10.18 24.06
N GLU A 18 -1.57 9.74 23.22
CA GLU A 18 -0.24 10.38 23.08
C GLU A 18 -0.15 11.24 21.80
N LEU A 19 -1.04 11.01 20.83
CA LEU A 19 -1.04 11.69 19.54
C LEU A 19 -2.09 12.83 19.50
N LYS A 20 -1.75 13.94 18.85
CA LYS A 20 -2.66 15.08 18.70
C LYS A 20 -3.69 14.79 17.62
N ARG A 21 -4.98 14.97 17.93
CA ARG A 21 -6.05 14.92 16.92
C ARG A 21 -6.06 16.22 16.12
N SER A 22 -5.66 16.16 14.86
CA SER A 22 -5.64 17.33 13.97
C SER A 22 -6.03 17.03 12.52
N LEU A 23 -6.17 15.76 12.13
CA LEU A 23 -6.43 15.38 10.74
C LEU A 23 -7.93 15.32 10.45
N SER A 24 -8.33 16.00 9.38
CA SER A 24 -9.69 15.98 8.84
C SER A 24 -9.89 14.83 7.84
N PHE A 25 -11.13 14.62 7.40
CA PHE A 25 -11.43 13.66 6.33
C PHE A 25 -10.61 13.92 5.05
N TRP A 26 -10.43 15.19 4.67
CA TRP A 26 -9.69 15.57 3.47
C TRP A 26 -8.20 15.28 3.60
N ASP A 27 -7.63 15.50 4.79
CA ASP A 27 -6.23 15.17 5.05
C ASP A 27 -5.99 13.65 4.95
N LEU A 28 -6.92 12.84 5.45
CA LEU A 28 -6.85 11.38 5.33
C LEU A 28 -6.99 10.92 3.88
N LEU A 29 -7.88 11.55 3.10
CA LEU A 29 -8.06 11.24 1.69
C LEU A 29 -6.79 11.57 0.90
N VAL A 30 -6.21 12.74 1.10
CA VAL A 30 -4.94 13.15 0.47
C VAL A 30 -3.80 12.22 0.88
N TYR A 31 -3.68 11.90 2.18
CA TYR A 31 -2.69 10.93 2.64
C TYR A 31 -2.85 9.57 1.95
N GLY A 32 -4.10 9.09 1.83
CA GLY A 32 -4.43 7.87 1.12
C GLY A 32 -4.02 7.89 -0.35
N LEU A 33 -4.32 8.99 -1.04
CA LEU A 33 -3.93 9.17 -2.44
C LEU A 33 -2.41 9.21 -2.60
N ILE A 34 -1.68 9.94 -1.75
CA ILE A 34 -0.21 10.00 -1.79
C ILE A 34 0.41 8.63 -1.52
N PHE A 35 -0.12 7.87 -0.57
CA PHE A 35 0.43 6.54 -0.25
C PHE A 35 0.13 5.51 -1.36
N MET A 36 -1.01 5.60 -2.06
CA MET A 36 -1.28 4.73 -3.21
C MET A 36 -0.67 5.24 -4.53
N VAL A 37 -0.27 6.52 -4.56
CA VAL A 37 0.21 7.28 -5.72
C VAL A 37 -0.77 7.19 -6.93
N PRO A 38 -1.52 8.25 -7.28
CA PRO A 38 -2.41 8.32 -8.46
C PRO A 38 -1.80 7.86 -9.79
N ILE A 39 -0.49 7.97 -9.92
CA ILE A 39 0.31 7.58 -11.09
C ILE A 39 1.11 6.29 -10.89
N ALA A 40 0.86 5.52 -9.82
CA ALA A 40 1.55 4.25 -9.52
C ALA A 40 1.65 3.29 -10.71
N PRO A 41 0.62 3.13 -11.57
CA PRO A 41 0.72 2.23 -12.71
C PRO A 41 1.84 2.61 -13.67
N MET A 42 2.30 3.87 -13.74
CA MET A 42 3.43 4.25 -14.58
C MET A 42 4.69 3.44 -14.25
N GLY A 43 4.91 3.14 -12.98
CA GLY A 43 6.10 2.45 -12.50
C GLY A 43 6.14 0.94 -12.77
N ILE A 44 4.97 0.31 -12.85
CA ILE A 44 4.85 -1.14 -13.03
C ILE A 44 4.10 -1.55 -14.30
N TYR A 45 3.73 -0.58 -15.14
CA TYR A 45 2.92 -0.76 -16.33
C TYR A 45 3.42 -1.90 -17.21
N GLY A 46 4.73 -1.93 -17.50
CA GLY A 46 5.34 -2.92 -18.36
C GLY A 46 5.22 -4.34 -17.81
N GLN A 47 5.44 -4.53 -16.51
CA GLN A 47 5.29 -5.82 -15.88
C GLN A 47 3.83 -6.29 -15.88
N VAL A 48 2.88 -5.39 -15.60
CA VAL A 48 1.45 -5.75 -15.59
C VAL A 48 0.95 -6.04 -17.00
N VAL A 49 1.23 -5.19 -17.99
CA VAL A 49 0.72 -5.36 -19.37
C VAL A 49 1.29 -6.61 -20.05
N THR A 50 2.56 -6.93 -19.81
CA THR A 50 3.19 -8.14 -20.34
C THR A 50 2.62 -9.39 -19.67
N THR A 51 2.53 -9.40 -18.34
CA THR A 51 1.92 -10.51 -17.59
C THR A 51 0.45 -10.69 -17.97
N ALA A 52 -0.27 -9.60 -18.23
CA ALA A 52 -1.68 -9.60 -18.61
C ALA A 52 -1.94 -9.93 -20.09
N ASN A 53 -0.92 -10.25 -20.89
CA ASN A 53 -1.04 -10.44 -22.34
C ASN A 53 -1.75 -9.26 -23.05
N GLY A 54 -1.50 -8.03 -22.59
CA GLY A 54 -2.12 -6.81 -23.10
C GLY A 54 -3.41 -6.41 -22.38
N MET A 55 -4.06 -7.30 -21.62
CA MET A 55 -5.31 -7.02 -20.89
C MET A 55 -5.07 -6.33 -19.53
N VAL A 56 -4.23 -5.29 -19.54
CA VAL A 56 -3.81 -4.57 -18.33
C VAL A 56 -4.99 -4.02 -17.52
N VAL A 57 -6.02 -3.48 -18.19
CA VAL A 57 -7.20 -2.89 -17.53
C VAL A 57 -7.99 -3.98 -16.82
N PHE A 58 -8.08 -5.18 -17.40
CA PHE A 58 -8.73 -6.33 -16.76
C PHE A 58 -8.02 -6.74 -15.48
N ALA A 59 -6.68 -6.82 -15.51
CA ALA A 59 -5.89 -7.18 -14.33
C ALA A 59 -6.09 -6.17 -13.18
N TYR A 60 -6.11 -4.87 -13.50
CA TYR A 60 -6.44 -3.81 -12.54
C TYR A 60 -7.88 -3.92 -12.05
N PHE A 61 -8.86 -4.17 -12.93
CA PHE A 61 -10.27 -4.31 -12.54
C PHE A 61 -10.48 -5.44 -11.53
N VAL A 62 -9.93 -6.63 -11.77
CA VAL A 62 -10.02 -7.76 -10.83
C VAL A 62 -9.36 -7.40 -9.49
N GLY A 63 -8.22 -6.70 -9.53
CA GLY A 63 -7.55 -6.18 -8.33
C GLY A 63 -8.44 -5.20 -7.54
N VAL A 64 -9.01 -4.19 -8.20
CA VAL A 64 -9.92 -3.20 -7.60
C VAL A 64 -11.08 -3.89 -6.90
N VAL A 65 -11.70 -4.88 -7.54
CA VAL A 65 -12.84 -5.60 -6.93
C VAL A 65 -12.41 -6.25 -5.62
N GLY A 66 -11.32 -7.01 -5.60
CA GLY A 66 -10.81 -7.63 -4.36
C GLY A 66 -10.43 -6.62 -3.27
N MET A 67 -9.80 -5.52 -3.67
CA MET A 67 -9.34 -4.48 -2.76
C MET A 67 -10.50 -3.65 -2.18
N ILE A 68 -11.56 -3.38 -2.96
CA ILE A 68 -12.75 -2.65 -2.47
C ILE A 68 -13.47 -3.45 -1.39
N PHE A 69 -13.66 -4.76 -1.58
CA PHE A 69 -14.25 -5.61 -0.54
C PHE A 69 -13.42 -5.61 0.74
N THR A 70 -12.09 -5.62 0.60
CA THR A 70 -11.17 -5.50 1.74
C THR A 70 -11.25 -4.11 2.39
N ALA A 71 -11.37 -3.03 1.62
CA ALA A 71 -11.57 -1.67 2.13
C ALA A 71 -12.88 -1.53 2.92
N PHE A 72 -13.94 -2.22 2.50
CA PHE A 72 -15.16 -2.31 3.30
C PHE A 72 -14.94 -3.05 4.62
N SER A 73 -14.14 -4.13 4.63
CA SER A 73 -13.73 -4.81 5.86
C SER A 73 -12.94 -3.89 6.80
N TYR A 74 -12.00 -3.10 6.26
CA TYR A 74 -11.31 -2.05 7.01
C TYR A 74 -12.28 -1.02 7.59
N PHE A 75 -13.24 -0.55 6.81
CA PHE A 75 -14.24 0.40 7.28
C PHE A 75 -15.07 -0.18 8.44
N ARG A 76 -15.55 -1.42 8.34
CA ARG A 76 -16.31 -2.05 9.45
C ARG A 76 -15.46 -2.17 10.72
N MET A 77 -14.18 -2.53 10.58
CA MET A 77 -13.28 -2.66 11.73
C MET A 77 -12.85 -1.33 12.32
N SER A 78 -12.65 -0.29 11.51
CA SER A 78 -12.34 1.06 12.01
C SER A 78 -13.51 1.65 12.81
N GLU A 79 -14.76 1.37 12.41
CA GLU A 79 -15.93 1.78 13.18
C GLU A 79 -16.02 1.06 14.53
N ALA A 80 -15.65 -0.23 14.56
CA ALA A 80 -15.65 -1.04 15.77
C ALA A 80 -14.49 -0.71 16.72
N PHE A 81 -13.31 -0.45 16.17
CA PHE A 81 -12.05 -0.26 16.87
C PHE A 81 -11.30 0.96 16.28
N PRO A 82 -11.64 2.19 16.70
CA PRO A 82 -11.01 3.42 16.22
C PRO A 82 -9.66 3.65 16.94
N ILE A 83 -8.69 2.79 16.65
CA ILE A 83 -7.37 2.75 17.27
C ILE A 83 -6.30 2.59 16.19
N ALA A 84 -5.07 3.03 16.47
CA ALA A 84 -3.96 2.87 15.55
C ALA A 84 -3.45 1.42 15.52
N GLY A 85 -2.91 1.00 14.36
CA GLY A 85 -2.27 -0.30 14.20
C GLY A 85 -2.76 -1.15 13.03
N SER A 86 -3.60 -0.61 12.13
CA SER A 86 -4.06 -1.30 10.91
C SER A 86 -4.61 -2.71 11.20
N ALA A 87 -4.43 -3.65 10.27
CA ALA A 87 -4.90 -5.02 10.39
C ALA A 87 -4.38 -5.74 11.65
N TYR A 88 -3.19 -5.42 12.16
CA TYR A 88 -2.70 -5.99 13.42
C TYR A 88 -3.71 -5.75 14.56
N ALA A 89 -4.06 -4.48 14.79
CA ALA A 89 -4.98 -4.11 15.87
C ALA A 89 -6.41 -4.67 15.65
N TYR A 90 -6.86 -4.69 14.40
CA TYR A 90 -8.19 -5.18 14.04
C TYR A 90 -8.32 -6.69 14.20
N VAL A 91 -7.36 -7.46 13.69
CA VAL A 91 -7.34 -8.93 13.81
C VAL A 91 -7.15 -9.34 15.27
N GLN A 92 -6.26 -8.66 15.99
CA GLN A 92 -5.99 -8.91 17.41
C GLN A 92 -7.25 -8.79 18.27
N ARG A 93 -8.06 -7.73 18.06
CA ARG A 93 -9.29 -7.48 18.83
C ARG A 93 -10.50 -8.23 18.30
N GLY A 94 -10.62 -8.33 16.98
CA GLY A 94 -11.76 -8.96 16.33
C GLY A 94 -11.74 -10.49 16.46
N TRP A 95 -10.59 -11.11 16.24
CA TRP A 95 -10.42 -12.56 16.26
C TRP A 95 -9.79 -13.02 17.57
N ASN A 96 -8.47 -13.01 17.66
CA ASN A 96 -7.72 -13.31 18.87
C ASN A 96 -6.29 -12.73 18.81
N PRO A 97 -5.58 -12.68 19.94
CA PRO A 97 -4.24 -12.10 20.02
C PRO A 97 -3.15 -12.76 19.18
N TYR A 98 -3.16 -14.09 19.07
CA TYR A 98 -2.14 -14.86 18.38
C TYR A 98 -2.22 -14.65 16.86
N ILE A 99 -3.44 -14.71 16.31
CA ILE A 99 -3.71 -14.42 14.91
C ILE A 99 -3.48 -12.93 14.62
N GLY A 100 -3.79 -12.06 15.58
CA GLY A 100 -3.43 -10.64 15.53
C GLY A 100 -1.93 -10.43 15.34
N PHE A 101 -1.10 -11.06 16.17
CA PHE A 101 0.36 -11.01 16.00
C PHE A 101 0.79 -11.53 14.63
N MET A 102 0.27 -12.68 14.18
CA MET A 102 0.64 -13.23 12.86
C MET A 102 0.22 -12.32 11.71
N ALA A 103 -0.95 -11.69 11.78
CA ALA A 103 -1.38 -10.69 10.81
C ALA A 103 -0.45 -9.47 10.82
N GLY A 104 -0.05 -9.00 12.01
CA GLY A 104 0.97 -7.95 12.15
C GLY A 104 2.33 -8.37 11.59
N TRP A 105 2.76 -9.60 11.85
CA TRP A 105 4.03 -10.12 11.33
C TRP A 105 4.02 -10.22 9.80
N MET A 106 2.91 -10.69 9.21
CA MET A 106 2.79 -10.76 7.75
C MET A 106 2.74 -9.38 7.10
N ILE A 107 2.03 -8.40 7.70
CA ILE A 107 2.01 -7.03 7.17
C ILE A 107 3.35 -6.30 7.39
N LEU A 108 4.17 -6.71 8.37
CA LEU A 108 5.53 -6.18 8.49
C LEU A 108 6.38 -6.50 7.25
N MET A 109 6.17 -7.65 6.61
CA MET A 109 6.88 -7.97 5.36
C MET A 109 6.56 -6.94 4.27
N ASP A 110 5.30 -6.53 4.17
CA ASP A 110 4.88 -5.45 3.27
C ASP A 110 5.51 -4.12 3.67
N TYR A 111 5.22 -3.65 4.89
CA TYR A 111 5.55 -2.32 5.34
C TYR A 111 7.08 -2.05 5.49
N ILE A 112 7.89 -3.09 5.75
CA ILE A 112 9.36 -2.96 5.80
C ILE A 112 9.97 -2.93 4.39
N LEU A 113 9.37 -3.64 3.44
CA LEU A 113 9.92 -3.80 2.09
C LEU A 113 9.44 -2.71 1.12
N ILE A 114 8.27 -2.09 1.33
CA ILE A 114 7.78 -0.99 0.48
C ILE A 114 8.79 0.16 0.38
N PRO A 115 9.32 0.74 1.47
CA PRO A 115 10.28 1.84 1.35
C PRO A 115 11.51 1.46 0.51
N ALA A 116 12.03 0.24 0.71
CA ALA A 116 13.14 -0.30 -0.08
C ALA A 116 12.79 -0.38 -1.57
N LEU A 117 11.60 -0.90 -1.90
CA LEU A 117 11.09 -0.96 -3.27
C LEU A 117 11.02 0.43 -3.91
N LEU A 118 10.45 1.41 -3.20
CA LEU A 118 10.28 2.77 -3.70
C LEU A 118 11.64 3.46 -3.94
N TYR A 119 12.61 3.28 -3.05
CA TYR A 119 13.97 3.81 -3.23
C TYR A 119 14.71 3.14 -4.38
N LEU A 120 14.60 1.82 -4.51
CA LEU A 120 15.24 1.07 -5.59
C LEU A 120 14.68 1.48 -6.96
N VAL A 121 13.36 1.57 -7.07
CA VAL A 121 12.68 1.99 -8.31
C VAL A 121 13.10 3.41 -8.69
N SER A 122 13.01 4.34 -7.74
CA SER A 122 13.35 5.76 -7.96
C SER A 122 14.84 5.94 -8.29
N GLY A 123 15.71 5.21 -7.61
CA GLY A 123 17.16 5.24 -7.86
C GLY A 123 17.53 4.65 -9.22
N THR A 124 16.84 3.59 -9.66
CA THR A 124 17.06 2.99 -10.98
C THR A 124 16.70 3.97 -12.10
N TRP A 125 15.59 4.69 -11.97
CA TRP A 125 15.17 5.65 -12.99
C TRP A 125 16.02 6.92 -13.00
N LEU A 126 16.43 7.44 -11.84
CA LEU A 126 17.35 8.58 -11.80
C LEU A 126 18.75 8.25 -12.31
N ALA A 127 19.24 7.02 -12.09
CA ALA A 127 20.52 6.59 -12.65
C ALA A 127 20.50 6.62 -14.20
N GLN A 128 19.36 6.45 -14.85
CA GLN A 128 19.24 6.60 -16.30
C GLN A 128 19.31 8.07 -16.76
N LEU A 129 18.80 9.01 -15.95
CA LEU A 129 18.87 10.44 -16.24
C LEU A 129 20.24 11.04 -15.91
N VAL A 130 20.88 10.54 -14.86
CA VAL A 130 22.18 11.01 -14.36
C VAL A 130 23.12 9.80 -14.17
N PRO A 131 23.75 9.31 -15.26
CA PRO A 131 24.58 8.10 -15.22
C PRO A 131 25.82 8.20 -14.33
N GLY A 132 26.23 9.42 -13.95
CA GLY A 132 27.38 9.66 -13.08
C GLY A 132 27.17 9.24 -11.62
N ILE A 133 25.94 8.95 -11.19
CA ILE A 133 25.62 8.49 -9.83
C ILE A 133 25.08 7.05 -9.91
N PRO A 134 25.73 6.07 -9.27
CA PRO A 134 25.25 4.69 -9.27
C PRO A 134 23.95 4.56 -8.47
N ILE A 135 23.18 3.51 -8.76
CA ILE A 135 21.87 3.25 -8.13
C ILE A 135 21.96 3.26 -6.59
N TRP A 136 23.00 2.65 -6.01
CA TRP A 136 23.19 2.65 -4.55
C TRP A 136 23.40 4.06 -3.97
N GLY A 137 24.02 4.97 -4.72
CA GLY A 137 24.18 6.36 -4.31
C GLY A 137 22.83 7.07 -4.23
N TRP A 138 21.96 6.86 -5.23
CA TRP A 138 20.60 7.36 -5.21
C TRP A 138 19.77 6.77 -4.06
N ILE A 139 19.89 5.48 -3.78
CA ILE A 139 19.21 4.84 -2.64
C ILE A 139 19.59 5.51 -1.32
N ILE A 140 20.89 5.77 -1.08
CA ILE A 140 21.35 6.44 0.15
C ILE A 140 20.78 7.86 0.26
N ILE A 141 20.73 8.60 -0.85
CA ILE A 141 20.12 9.95 -0.89
C ILE A 141 18.62 9.86 -0.55
N PHE A 142 17.90 8.96 -1.23
CA PHE A 142 16.58 8.40 -0.91
C PHE A 142 16.29 8.31 0.59
N VAL A 143 16.98 7.35 1.19
CA VAL A 143 16.80 6.96 2.58
C VAL A 143 17.17 8.12 3.51
N GLY A 144 18.25 8.85 3.21
CA GLY A 144 18.73 9.97 4.02
C GLY A 144 17.70 11.09 4.12
N ILE A 145 17.18 11.57 2.98
CA ILE A 145 16.18 12.63 2.92
C ILE A 145 14.94 12.24 3.71
N ASN A 146 14.36 11.08 3.42
CA ASN A 146 13.11 10.64 4.04
C ASN A 146 13.27 10.35 5.54
N THR A 147 14.38 9.75 5.95
CA THR A 147 14.68 9.48 7.36
C THR A 147 14.81 10.79 8.16
N ILE A 148 15.50 11.80 7.61
CA ILE A 148 15.67 13.09 8.28
C ILE A 148 14.32 13.80 8.45
N ILE A 149 13.49 13.81 7.39
CA ILE A 149 12.16 14.44 7.42
C ILE A 149 11.27 13.71 8.45
N ASN A 150 11.24 12.37 8.42
CA ASN A 150 10.43 11.58 9.35
C ASN A 150 10.85 11.74 10.82
N ILE A 151 12.14 11.90 11.11
CA ILE A 151 12.61 12.16 12.48
C ILE A 151 12.22 13.57 12.94
N ARG A 152 12.34 14.59 12.07
CA ARG A 152 12.01 16.00 12.42
C ARG A 152 10.51 16.24 12.59
N GLY A 153 9.65 15.39 12.04
CA GLY A 153 8.21 15.40 12.27
C GLY A 153 7.39 15.93 11.09
N ILE A 154 6.16 15.42 11.01
CA ILE A 154 5.20 15.56 9.90
C ILE A 154 4.50 16.94 9.84
N GLU A 155 4.73 17.85 10.79
CA GLU A 155 4.02 19.14 10.83
C GLU A 155 4.29 20.01 9.58
N MET A 156 5.38 19.78 8.84
CA MET A 156 5.67 20.40 7.54
C MET A 156 5.18 19.58 6.31
N THR A 157 4.68 18.36 6.51
CA THR A 157 4.38 17.40 5.44
C THR A 157 2.99 17.58 4.83
N ASN A 158 1.99 18.09 5.55
CA ASN A 158 0.63 18.13 5.00
C ASN A 158 0.51 19.06 3.77
N LYS A 159 1.16 20.24 3.79
CA LYS A 159 1.23 21.12 2.62
C LYS A 159 2.04 20.50 1.47
N ALA A 160 3.13 19.80 1.80
CA ALA A 160 3.94 19.10 0.80
C ALA A 160 3.14 17.98 0.11
N ASN A 161 2.35 17.21 0.87
CA ASN A 161 1.46 16.17 0.34
C ASN A 161 0.44 16.77 -0.64
N TRP A 162 -0.16 17.92 -0.31
CA TRP A 162 -1.06 18.60 -1.24
C TRP A 162 -0.37 19.04 -2.54
N VAL A 163 0.83 19.60 -2.45
CA VAL A 163 1.62 19.99 -3.63
C VAL A 163 1.93 18.77 -4.49
N MET A 164 2.38 17.67 -3.87
CA MET A 164 2.68 16.42 -4.57
C MET A 164 1.45 15.84 -5.26
N LEU A 165 0.30 15.84 -4.57
CA LEU A 165 -0.95 15.35 -5.15
C LEU A 165 -1.37 16.18 -6.36
N ILE A 166 -1.24 17.50 -6.30
CA ILE A 166 -1.54 18.39 -7.44
C ILE A 166 -0.62 18.09 -8.62
N LEU A 167 0.68 17.85 -8.37
CA LEU A 167 1.63 17.49 -9.42
C LEU A 167 1.30 16.12 -10.04
N GLU A 168 0.97 15.12 -9.22
CA GLU A 168 0.58 13.77 -9.66
C GLU A 168 -0.71 13.79 -10.49
N VAL A 169 -1.74 14.49 -10.02
CA VAL A 169 -3.00 14.65 -10.77
C VAL A 169 -2.77 15.47 -12.04
N GLY A 170 -1.94 16.51 -11.98
CA GLY A 170 -1.60 17.33 -13.14
C GLY A 170 -0.93 16.53 -14.25
N ILE A 171 0.09 15.71 -13.91
CA ILE A 171 0.77 14.87 -14.91
C ILE A 171 -0.13 13.73 -15.41
N PHE A 172 -0.98 13.18 -14.53
CA PHE A 172 -2.00 12.21 -14.92
C PHE A 172 -2.94 12.78 -15.98
N VAL A 173 -3.54 13.96 -15.72
CA VAL A 173 -4.47 14.62 -16.65
C VAL A 173 -3.74 14.97 -17.96
N LEU A 174 -2.54 15.53 -17.87
CA LEU A 174 -1.74 15.90 -19.05
C LEU A 174 -1.48 14.68 -19.94
N PHE A 175 -1.00 13.58 -19.36
CA PHE A 175 -0.77 12.34 -20.11
C PHE A 175 -2.08 11.82 -20.71
N CYS A 176 -3.18 11.80 -19.95
CA CYS A 176 -4.47 11.30 -20.44
C CYS A 176 -4.97 12.10 -21.64
N VAL A 177 -4.91 13.44 -21.57
CA VAL A 177 -5.33 14.32 -22.68
C VAL A 177 -4.46 14.07 -23.91
N MET A 178 -3.13 14.01 -23.75
CA MET A 178 -2.21 13.79 -24.87
C MET A 178 -2.35 12.40 -25.48
N ALA A 179 -2.48 11.35 -24.67
CA ALA A 179 -2.66 9.98 -25.13
C ALA A 179 -4.01 9.81 -25.84
N PHE A 180 -5.07 10.40 -25.30
CA PHE A 180 -6.38 10.44 -25.95
C PHE A 180 -6.30 11.13 -27.31
N ALA A 181 -5.70 12.32 -27.40
CA ALA A 181 -5.54 13.05 -28.65
C ALA A 181 -4.67 12.29 -29.67
N PHE A 182 -3.62 11.62 -29.21
CA PHE A 182 -2.75 10.79 -30.06
C PHE A 182 -3.53 9.64 -30.71
N VAL A 183 -4.32 8.92 -29.91
CA VAL A 183 -5.13 7.78 -30.38
C VAL A 183 -6.32 8.23 -31.21
N ALA A 184 -6.99 9.30 -30.83
CA ALA A 184 -8.12 9.86 -31.58
C ALA A 184 -7.69 10.36 -32.98
N ALA A 185 -6.46 10.82 -33.13
CA ALA A 185 -5.89 11.21 -34.41
C ALA A 185 -5.42 10.03 -35.27
N GLY A 186 -5.54 8.78 -34.79
CA GLY A 186 -5.11 7.58 -35.53
C GLY A 186 -3.60 7.49 -35.76
N LYS A 187 -2.79 8.20 -34.96
CA LYS A 187 -1.33 8.24 -35.14
C LYS A 187 -0.74 6.84 -34.97
N ASP A 188 0.19 6.48 -35.84
CA ASP A 188 0.84 5.17 -35.88
C ASP A 188 -0.14 3.98 -35.91
N GLY A 189 -1.31 4.14 -36.55
CA GLY A 189 -2.33 3.09 -36.64
C GLY A 189 -3.01 2.76 -35.30
N THR A 190 -2.89 3.64 -34.30
CA THR A 190 -3.57 3.46 -33.01
C THR A 190 -5.07 3.72 -33.13
N SER A 191 -5.86 3.03 -32.32
CA SER A 191 -7.31 3.20 -32.25
C SER A 191 -7.84 2.80 -30.87
N PHE A 192 -9.02 3.29 -30.51
CA PHE A 192 -9.69 2.83 -29.30
C PHE A 192 -10.21 1.41 -29.53
N THR A 193 -9.72 0.46 -28.72
CA THR A 193 -10.09 -0.96 -28.82
C THR A 193 -10.40 -1.54 -27.46
N MET A 194 -11.17 -2.62 -27.43
CA MET A 194 -11.48 -3.35 -26.19
C MET A 194 -10.37 -4.31 -25.76
N ASN A 195 -9.31 -4.49 -26.56
CA ASN A 195 -8.23 -5.44 -26.26
C ASN A 195 -7.59 -5.28 -24.87
N PRO A 196 -7.37 -4.05 -24.34
CA PRO A 196 -6.83 -3.89 -22.98
C PRO A 196 -7.80 -4.27 -21.87
N ILE A 197 -9.10 -4.35 -22.16
CA ILE A 197 -10.18 -4.66 -21.23
C ILE A 197 -10.56 -6.13 -21.32
N ILE A 198 -10.73 -6.67 -22.52
CA ILE A 198 -11.05 -8.07 -22.74
C ILE A 198 -10.54 -8.51 -24.11
N ASN A 199 -9.78 -9.60 -24.13
CA ASN A 199 -9.39 -10.30 -25.35
C ASN A 199 -9.56 -11.80 -25.13
N PRO A 200 -10.67 -12.40 -25.64
CA PRO A 200 -10.98 -13.81 -25.40
C PRO A 200 -9.88 -14.78 -25.84
N HIS A 201 -9.11 -14.44 -26.88
CA HIS A 201 -8.06 -15.31 -27.42
C HIS A 201 -6.81 -15.36 -26.55
N LYS A 202 -6.59 -14.35 -25.70
CA LYS A 202 -5.43 -14.26 -24.81
C LYS A 202 -5.79 -14.52 -23.35
N PHE A 203 -7.08 -14.76 -23.08
CA PHE A 203 -7.61 -14.96 -21.75
C PHE A 203 -7.21 -16.33 -21.20
N SER A 204 -6.64 -16.34 -20.00
CA SER A 204 -6.49 -17.54 -19.19
C SER A 204 -6.60 -17.17 -17.72
N MET A 205 -7.16 -18.08 -16.92
CA MET A 205 -7.34 -17.83 -15.49
C MET A 205 -5.97 -17.58 -14.83
N SER A 206 -4.97 -18.44 -15.06
CA SER A 206 -3.61 -18.24 -14.56
C SER A 206 -3.01 -16.86 -14.88
N MET A 207 -3.25 -16.33 -16.09
CA MET A 207 -2.80 -15.00 -16.48
C MET A 207 -3.46 -13.92 -15.63
N VAL A 208 -4.78 -14.00 -15.42
CA VAL A 208 -5.51 -13.05 -14.58
C VAL A 208 -4.93 -13.05 -13.17
N GLY A 209 -4.74 -14.23 -12.57
CA GLY A 209 -4.18 -14.35 -11.23
C GLY A 209 -2.78 -13.73 -11.12
N ALA A 210 -1.88 -14.08 -12.04
CA ALA A 210 -0.51 -13.57 -12.05
C ALA A 210 -0.45 -12.05 -12.31
N ALA A 211 -1.19 -11.55 -13.30
CA ALA A 211 -1.21 -10.13 -13.63
C ALA A 211 -1.84 -9.29 -12.51
N THR A 212 -2.95 -9.74 -11.94
CA THR A 212 -3.56 -9.10 -10.78
C THR A 212 -2.63 -9.14 -9.57
N SER A 213 -1.87 -10.21 -9.35
CA SER A 213 -0.89 -10.23 -8.24
C SER A 213 0.21 -9.18 -8.37
N VAL A 214 0.51 -8.69 -9.58
CA VAL A 214 1.42 -7.57 -9.79
C VAL A 214 0.66 -6.25 -9.65
N ALA A 215 -0.51 -6.12 -10.28
CA ALA A 215 -1.33 -4.90 -10.27
C ALA A 215 -1.80 -4.49 -8.86
N VAL A 216 -2.02 -5.46 -7.97
CA VAL A 216 -2.39 -5.23 -6.56
C VAL A 216 -1.39 -4.32 -5.83
N LEU A 217 -0.12 -4.31 -6.25
CA LEU A 217 0.89 -3.43 -5.67
C LEU A 217 0.45 -1.96 -5.71
N SER A 218 -0.17 -1.51 -6.81
CA SER A 218 -0.62 -0.12 -6.94
C SER A 218 -1.73 0.25 -5.94
N PHE A 219 -2.42 -0.72 -5.35
CA PHE A 219 -3.49 -0.48 -4.39
C PHE A 219 -3.04 -0.58 -2.93
N LEU A 220 -1.80 -0.99 -2.67
CA LEU A 220 -1.27 -1.02 -1.31
C LEU A 220 -1.07 0.39 -0.79
N GLY A 221 -1.17 0.56 0.54
CA GLY A 221 -1.11 1.87 1.20
C GLY A 221 -2.48 2.44 1.59
N PHE A 222 -3.58 1.95 1.00
CA PHE A 222 -4.94 2.33 1.41
C PHE A 222 -5.21 2.03 2.90
N ASP A 223 -4.66 0.93 3.40
CA ASP A 223 -4.76 0.51 4.79
C ASP A 223 -3.87 1.33 5.72
N GLY A 224 -2.84 1.99 5.18
CA GLY A 224 -2.02 2.97 5.88
C GLY A 224 -2.85 4.10 6.50
N ILE A 225 -3.98 4.48 5.88
CA ILE A 225 -4.90 5.50 6.40
C ILE A 225 -5.42 5.11 7.80
N SER A 226 -5.62 3.82 8.05
CA SER A 226 -6.11 3.31 9.33
C SER A 226 -5.12 3.51 10.48
N THR A 227 -3.83 3.71 10.18
CA THR A 227 -2.81 4.02 11.19
C THR A 227 -2.97 5.42 11.79
N LEU A 228 -3.67 6.32 11.09
CA LEU A 228 -3.94 7.71 11.51
C LEU A 228 -5.23 7.84 12.34
N SER A 229 -5.84 6.71 12.74
CA SER A 229 -7.13 6.71 13.45
C SER A 229 -7.09 7.54 14.75
N GLU A 230 -5.96 7.54 15.45
CA GLU A 230 -5.79 8.28 16.72
C GLU A 230 -5.53 9.79 16.54
N GLU A 231 -5.10 10.21 15.34
CA GLU A 231 -4.80 11.59 14.96
C GLU A 231 -5.99 12.29 14.26
N THR A 232 -7.10 11.57 14.07
CA THR A 232 -8.28 12.04 13.32
C THR A 232 -9.28 12.78 14.22
N VAL A 233 -9.76 13.94 13.77
CA VAL A 233 -10.74 14.79 14.51
C VAL A 233 -12.20 14.35 14.27
N GLY A 234 -12.43 13.44 13.32
CA GLY A 234 -13.76 12.95 12.93
C GLY A 234 -14.30 11.77 13.75
N GLY A 235 -15.56 11.41 13.49
CA GLY A 235 -16.21 10.25 14.11
C GLY A 235 -15.62 8.91 13.67
N LYS A 236 -16.10 7.82 14.28
CA LYS A 236 -15.61 6.43 14.06
C LYS A 236 -15.61 5.95 12.61
N SER A 237 -16.38 6.60 11.73
CA SER A 237 -16.48 6.27 10.31
C SER A 237 -15.54 7.07 9.40
N THR A 238 -14.89 8.12 9.89
CA THR A 238 -14.09 9.03 9.05
C THR A 238 -12.93 8.32 8.38
N VAL A 239 -12.18 7.52 9.13
CA VAL A 239 -11.05 6.72 8.63
C VAL A 239 -11.52 5.71 7.58
N GLY A 240 -12.56 4.95 7.88
CA GLY A 240 -13.10 3.94 6.94
C GLY A 240 -13.68 4.55 5.66
N LYS A 241 -14.35 5.70 5.75
CA LYS A 241 -14.82 6.45 4.57
C LYS A 241 -13.65 6.93 3.73
N ALA A 242 -12.61 7.51 4.34
CA ALA A 242 -11.42 7.96 3.62
C ALA A 242 -10.72 6.79 2.93
N THR A 243 -10.67 5.63 3.60
CA THR A 243 -10.11 4.38 3.06
C THR A 243 -10.82 3.94 1.78
N VAL A 244 -12.15 3.85 1.80
CA VAL A 244 -12.95 3.43 0.63
C VAL A 244 -12.90 4.47 -0.50
N TRP A 245 -13.07 5.76 -0.18
CA TRP A 245 -13.07 6.81 -1.20
C TRP A 245 -11.71 6.98 -1.88
N SER A 246 -10.61 6.93 -1.13
CA SER A 246 -9.27 7.01 -1.72
C SER A 246 -9.05 5.87 -2.70
N LEU A 247 -9.44 4.64 -2.34
CA LEU A 247 -9.30 3.46 -3.19
C LEU A 247 -10.14 3.58 -4.48
N ILE A 248 -11.38 4.07 -4.39
CA ILE A 248 -12.25 4.28 -5.57
C ILE A 248 -11.64 5.31 -6.52
N ILE A 249 -11.11 6.42 -5.99
CA ILE A 249 -10.50 7.49 -6.78
C ILE A 249 -9.26 6.97 -7.52
N VAL A 250 -8.35 6.28 -6.84
CA VAL A 250 -7.15 5.74 -7.51
C VAL A 250 -7.48 4.62 -8.48
N ALA A 251 -8.48 3.79 -8.19
CA ALA A 251 -8.96 2.75 -9.12
C ALA A 251 -9.39 3.36 -10.45
N PHE A 252 -10.13 4.46 -10.40
CA PHE A 252 -10.54 5.21 -11.59
C PHE A 252 -9.33 5.75 -12.36
N PHE A 253 -8.36 6.37 -11.68
CA PHE A 253 -7.13 6.85 -12.31
C PHE A 253 -6.35 5.71 -12.96
N PHE A 254 -6.16 4.59 -12.26
CA PHE A 254 -5.38 3.48 -12.77
C PHE A 254 -6.00 2.85 -14.01
N MET A 255 -7.33 2.67 -14.02
CA MET A 255 -8.04 2.15 -15.19
C MET A 255 -7.88 3.06 -16.41
N ILE A 256 -8.08 4.38 -16.26
CA ILE A 256 -7.93 5.32 -17.38
C ILE A 256 -6.49 5.37 -17.87
N LEU A 257 -5.55 5.52 -16.94
CA LEU A 257 -4.12 5.65 -17.24
C LEU A 257 -3.61 4.44 -18.03
N THR A 258 -3.94 3.24 -17.53
CA THR A 258 -3.47 1.98 -18.14
C THR A 258 -4.19 1.67 -19.45
N TYR A 259 -5.49 2.02 -19.57
CA TYR A 259 -6.21 1.90 -20.82
C TYR A 259 -5.58 2.77 -21.91
N LEU A 260 -5.39 4.07 -21.63
CA LEU A 260 -4.81 5.02 -22.59
C LEU A 260 -3.38 4.65 -22.97
N ALA A 261 -2.58 4.19 -22.01
CA ALA A 261 -1.23 3.69 -22.31
C ALA A 261 -1.25 2.46 -23.23
N ALA A 262 -2.19 1.53 -23.01
CA ALA A 262 -2.29 0.31 -23.81
C ALA A 262 -2.79 0.55 -25.23
N VAL A 263 -3.74 1.46 -25.42
CA VAL A 263 -4.20 1.81 -26.78
C VAL A 263 -3.19 2.69 -27.53
N ALA A 264 -2.43 3.55 -26.83
CA ALA A 264 -1.37 4.35 -27.44
C ALA A 264 -0.15 3.52 -27.86
N TYR A 265 0.09 2.40 -27.17
CA TYR A 265 1.18 1.47 -27.48
C TYR A 265 0.70 0.00 -27.50
N PRO A 266 0.06 -0.45 -28.60
CA PRO A 266 -0.50 -1.81 -28.68
C PRO A 266 0.56 -2.92 -28.67
N HIS A 267 1.78 -2.64 -29.12
CA HIS A 267 2.87 -3.61 -29.24
C HIS A 267 3.64 -3.82 -27.93
N TYR A 268 2.93 -4.16 -26.86
CA TYR A 268 3.50 -4.30 -25.50
C TYR A 268 4.65 -5.32 -25.37
N ASN A 269 4.82 -6.22 -26.33
CA ASN A 269 5.93 -7.18 -26.36
C ASN A 269 7.25 -6.60 -26.88
N GLN A 270 7.25 -5.38 -27.39
CA GLN A 270 8.41 -4.74 -28.03
C GLN A 270 9.12 -3.73 -27.11
N PHE A 271 8.74 -3.64 -25.83
CA PHE A 271 9.45 -2.79 -24.90
C PHE A 271 10.89 -3.30 -24.70
N PRO A 272 11.92 -2.45 -24.92
CA PRO A 272 13.31 -2.84 -24.66
C PRO A 272 13.54 -3.22 -23.20
N ASP A 273 12.86 -2.52 -22.29
CA ASP A 273 12.91 -2.76 -20.84
C ASP A 273 11.49 -2.56 -20.25
N PRO A 274 10.87 -3.63 -19.72
CA PRO A 274 9.56 -3.55 -19.05
C PRO A 274 9.55 -2.64 -17.81
N SER A 275 10.68 -2.41 -17.14
CA SER A 275 10.77 -1.58 -15.92
C SER A 275 10.55 -0.08 -16.17
N VAL A 276 10.63 0.33 -17.43
CA VAL A 276 10.44 1.72 -17.89
C VAL A 276 9.45 1.81 -19.06
N ALA A 277 8.65 0.76 -19.28
CA ALA A 277 7.71 0.65 -20.42
C ALA A 277 6.80 1.87 -20.59
N PHE A 278 6.22 2.38 -19.49
CA PHE A 278 5.33 3.54 -19.54
C PHE A 278 6.03 4.78 -20.12
N TYR A 279 7.31 4.97 -19.82
CA TYR A 279 8.06 6.12 -20.30
C TYR A 279 8.37 6.06 -21.80
N TYR A 280 8.44 4.85 -22.38
CA TYR A 280 8.44 4.68 -23.84
C TYR A 280 7.08 5.06 -24.45
N VAL A 281 5.98 4.72 -23.77
CA VAL A 281 4.63 5.16 -24.20
C VAL A 281 4.53 6.68 -24.15
N ALA A 282 4.94 7.31 -23.06
CA ALA A 282 4.98 8.76 -22.92
C ALA A 282 5.85 9.42 -24.00
N GLN A 283 7.00 8.83 -24.32
CA GLN A 283 7.87 9.30 -25.40
C GLN A 283 7.19 9.20 -26.77
N LYS A 284 6.46 8.12 -27.04
CA LYS A 284 5.73 7.96 -28.30
C LYS A 284 4.57 8.97 -28.42
N VAL A 285 3.83 9.17 -27.33
CA VAL A 285 2.64 10.04 -27.29
C VAL A 285 3.01 11.52 -27.40
N GLY A 286 3.99 11.96 -26.62
CA GLY A 286 4.30 13.39 -26.45
C GLY A 286 5.73 13.79 -26.77
N GLY A 287 6.62 12.85 -27.07
CA GLY A 287 8.04 13.11 -27.26
C GLY A 287 8.85 13.07 -25.97
N THR A 288 10.15 13.37 -26.10
CA THR A 288 11.14 13.24 -25.01
C THR A 288 10.81 14.09 -23.78
N TRP A 289 10.21 15.27 -23.97
CA TRP A 289 9.85 16.15 -22.85
C TRP A 289 8.78 15.52 -21.96
N LEU A 290 7.76 14.86 -22.54
CA LEU A 290 6.70 14.19 -21.77
C LEU A 290 7.27 12.97 -21.03
N LYS A 291 8.18 12.22 -21.68
CA LYS A 291 8.93 11.14 -21.02
C LYS A 291 9.70 11.64 -19.80
N ILE A 292 10.49 12.71 -19.94
CA ILE A 292 11.29 13.24 -18.83
C ILE A 292 10.37 13.77 -17.71
N LEU A 293 9.31 14.51 -18.07
CA LEU A 293 8.38 15.06 -17.10
C LEU A 293 7.65 13.96 -16.30
N THR A 294 7.10 12.95 -16.98
CA THR A 294 6.43 11.81 -16.32
C THR A 294 7.40 11.05 -15.42
N LEU A 295 8.64 10.81 -15.87
CA LEU A 295 9.67 10.13 -15.09
C LEU A 295 10.06 10.92 -13.83
N VAL A 296 10.38 12.20 -13.95
CA VAL A 296 10.79 13.05 -12.82
C VAL A 296 9.67 13.18 -11.78
N VAL A 297 8.42 13.38 -12.22
CA VAL A 297 7.28 13.46 -11.29
C VAL A 297 7.03 12.12 -10.61
N THR A 298 7.15 10.99 -11.33
CA THR A 298 6.98 9.65 -10.72
C THR A 298 8.09 9.35 -9.71
N VAL A 299 9.34 9.72 -10.01
CA VAL A 299 10.47 9.61 -9.06
C VAL A 299 10.20 10.43 -7.79
N ALA A 300 9.71 11.66 -7.92
CA ALA A 300 9.40 12.49 -6.77
C ALA A 300 8.23 11.92 -5.95
N ALA A 301 7.20 11.40 -6.63
CA ALA A 301 6.05 10.76 -6.01
C ALA A 301 6.48 9.51 -5.22
N TRP A 302 7.18 8.57 -5.85
CA TRP A 302 7.57 7.29 -5.23
C TRP A 302 8.71 7.46 -4.23
N GLY A 303 9.81 8.08 -4.65
CA GLY A 303 11.05 8.15 -3.88
C GLY A 303 11.03 9.15 -2.73
N ILE A 304 10.08 10.09 -2.74
CA ILE A 304 9.94 11.10 -1.68
C ILE A 304 8.58 10.98 -1.02
N ALA A 305 7.48 11.30 -1.70
CA ALA A 305 6.18 11.45 -1.04
C ALA A 305 5.64 10.12 -0.45
N ASP A 306 5.60 9.09 -1.28
CA ASP A 306 5.16 7.74 -0.90
C ASP A 306 6.15 7.10 0.07
N ALA A 307 7.45 7.12 -0.24
CA ALA A 307 8.45 6.55 0.66
C ALA A 307 8.47 7.21 2.06
N LEU A 308 8.23 8.52 2.13
CA LEU A 308 8.06 9.22 3.41
C LEU A 308 6.84 8.70 4.18
N ALA A 309 5.69 8.57 3.51
CA ALA A 309 4.45 8.06 4.08
C ALA A 309 4.59 6.59 4.54
N ALA A 310 5.17 5.74 3.69
CA ALA A 310 5.46 4.34 3.97
C ALA A 310 6.38 4.20 5.18
N GLN A 311 7.51 4.92 5.20
CA GLN A 311 8.46 4.89 6.32
C GLN A 311 7.84 5.40 7.63
N ALA A 312 6.97 6.41 7.57
CA ALA A 312 6.21 6.86 8.74
C ALA A 312 5.24 5.78 9.25
N ALA A 313 4.50 5.13 8.34
CA ALA A 313 3.53 4.10 8.67
C ALA A 313 4.19 2.87 9.33
N ILE A 314 5.29 2.35 8.77
CA ILE A 314 6.03 1.22 9.37
C ILE A 314 6.66 1.61 10.71
N SER A 315 7.19 2.83 10.83
CA SER A 315 7.79 3.28 12.10
C SER A 315 6.75 3.28 13.23
N ARG A 316 5.51 3.68 12.93
CA ARG A 316 4.37 3.64 13.87
C ARG A 316 3.91 2.22 14.19
N LEU A 317 3.88 1.33 13.20
CA LEU A 317 3.54 -0.08 13.42
C LEU A 317 4.58 -0.77 14.32
N LEU A 318 5.87 -0.61 14.02
CA LEU A 318 6.98 -1.13 14.83
C LEU A 318 6.96 -0.57 16.26
N PHE A 319 6.66 0.74 16.40
CA PHE A 319 6.48 1.37 17.70
C PHE A 319 5.34 0.72 18.50
N SER A 320 4.18 0.51 17.88
CA SER A 320 3.03 -0.14 18.53
C SER A 320 3.35 -1.58 18.97
N MET A 321 3.97 -2.37 18.09
CA MET A 321 4.38 -3.75 18.41
C MET A 321 5.50 -3.80 19.47
N GLY A 322 6.42 -2.83 19.48
CA GLY A 322 7.44 -2.67 20.51
C GLY A 322 6.84 -2.28 21.87
N ARG A 323 5.82 -1.42 21.88
CA ARG A 323 5.05 -1.05 23.08
C ARG A 323 4.30 -2.26 23.66
N ASP A 324 3.75 -3.10 22.81
CA ASP A 324 3.10 -4.37 23.19
C ASP A 324 4.10 -5.46 23.62
N ARG A 325 5.41 -5.15 23.64
CA ARG A 325 6.54 -6.05 23.97
C ARG A 325 6.62 -7.30 23.08
N MET A 326 6.03 -7.21 21.88
CA MET A 326 6.12 -8.25 20.85
C MET A 326 7.42 -8.14 20.05
N LEU A 327 8.03 -6.96 20.04
CA LEU A 327 9.34 -6.67 19.46
C LEU A 327 10.28 -6.06 20.53
N PRO A 328 11.60 -5.98 20.28
CA PRO A 328 12.55 -5.39 21.21
C PRO A 328 12.14 -3.98 21.69
N LYS A 329 12.24 -3.74 23.01
CA LYS A 329 11.77 -2.49 23.66
C LYS A 329 12.40 -1.20 23.10
N PHE A 330 13.56 -1.27 22.45
CA PHE A 330 14.17 -0.07 21.87
C PHE A 330 13.34 0.54 20.73
N LEU A 331 12.49 -0.25 20.07
CA LEU A 331 11.58 0.22 19.01
C LEU A 331 10.41 1.06 19.52
N SER A 332 10.14 1.02 20.82
CA SER A 332 9.15 1.90 21.44
C SER A 332 9.73 3.25 21.90
N LYS A 333 10.98 3.59 21.52
CA LYS A 333 11.61 4.86 21.89
C LYS A 333 11.13 6.01 21.00
N VAL A 334 10.77 7.13 21.63
CA VAL A 334 10.29 8.35 20.98
C VAL A 334 11.31 9.47 21.17
N HIS A 335 11.49 10.33 20.17
CA HIS A 335 12.39 11.47 20.22
C HIS A 335 11.86 12.52 21.20
N THR A 336 12.71 13.02 22.10
CA THR A 336 12.32 13.93 23.20
C THR A 336 11.71 15.25 22.70
N LYS A 337 12.35 15.87 21.70
CA LYS A 337 11.94 17.13 21.04
C LYS A 337 10.80 16.96 20.02
N TYR A 338 10.96 16.07 19.03
CA TYR A 338 10.03 15.94 17.90
C TYR A 338 8.85 15.00 18.12
N LYS A 339 8.86 14.21 19.21
CA LYS A 339 7.81 13.22 19.53
C LYS A 339 7.59 12.16 18.44
N THR A 340 8.63 11.83 17.66
CA THR A 340 8.62 10.83 16.58
C THR A 340 9.34 9.53 16.99
N PRO A 341 8.96 8.35 16.46
CA PRO A 341 9.58 7.06 16.78
C PRO A 341 10.95 6.86 16.08
N TYR A 342 11.95 7.66 16.44
CA TYR A 342 13.23 7.74 15.72
C TYR A 342 13.98 6.40 15.60
N ALA A 343 13.92 5.54 16.63
CA ALA A 343 14.63 4.26 16.62
C ALA A 343 14.06 3.31 15.55
N SER A 344 12.73 3.27 15.42
CA SER A 344 12.06 2.51 14.37
C SER A 344 12.35 3.09 12.99
N THR A 345 12.36 4.42 12.86
CA THR A 345 12.68 5.09 11.59
C THR A 345 14.11 4.81 11.11
N LEU A 346 15.08 4.82 12.02
CA LEU A 346 16.47 4.46 11.70
C LEU A 346 16.62 2.98 11.32
N LEU A 347 15.94 2.08 12.03
CA LEU A 347 15.93 0.66 11.68
C LEU A 347 15.38 0.46 10.26
N VAL A 348 14.26 1.09 9.94
CA VAL A 348 13.63 1.00 8.62
C VAL A 348 14.56 1.54 7.54
N GLY A 349 15.22 2.67 7.77
CA GLY A 349 16.21 3.22 6.83
C GLY A 349 17.37 2.25 6.58
N ALA A 350 17.95 1.68 7.65
CA ALA A 350 19.03 0.71 7.54
C ALA A 350 18.62 -0.57 6.79
N VAL A 351 17.45 -1.13 7.14
CA VAL A 351 16.90 -2.32 6.45
C VAL A 351 16.61 -1.99 4.98
N SER A 352 16.08 -0.80 4.69
CA SER A 352 15.78 -0.39 3.32
C SER A 352 17.03 -0.33 2.45
N ILE A 353 18.16 0.18 2.98
CA ILE A 353 19.45 0.16 2.27
C ILE A 353 19.87 -1.28 1.98
N ILE A 354 19.92 -2.14 3.00
CA ILE A 354 20.40 -3.52 2.84
C ILE A 354 19.53 -4.27 1.81
N VAL A 355 18.22 -4.20 1.98
CA VAL A 355 17.25 -4.89 1.13
C VAL A 355 17.31 -4.41 -0.31
N SER A 356 17.42 -3.09 -0.54
CA SER A 356 17.51 -2.52 -1.89
C SER A 356 18.78 -2.92 -2.64
N LEU A 357 19.85 -3.30 -1.91
CA LEU A 357 21.11 -3.73 -2.50
C LEU A 357 21.14 -5.23 -2.85
N VAL A 358 20.32 -6.05 -2.18
CA VAL A 358 20.33 -7.52 -2.36
C VAL A 358 19.12 -8.06 -3.11
N MET A 359 18.06 -7.26 -3.26
CA MET A 359 16.80 -7.68 -3.90
C MET A 359 16.53 -6.90 -5.19
N THR A 360 15.79 -7.52 -6.09
CA THR A 360 15.29 -6.88 -7.31
C THR A 360 13.91 -6.28 -7.08
N ILE A 361 13.52 -5.29 -7.90
CA ILE A 361 12.19 -4.69 -7.91
C ILE A 361 11.11 -5.77 -7.97
N GLY A 362 11.24 -6.73 -8.89
CA GLY A 362 10.28 -7.82 -9.06
C GLY A 362 10.12 -8.69 -7.82
N ASN A 363 11.21 -9.06 -7.14
CA ASN A 363 11.15 -9.88 -5.93
C ASN A 363 10.55 -9.09 -4.75
N LEU A 364 10.91 -7.82 -4.60
CA LEU A 364 10.34 -6.95 -3.58
C LEU A 364 8.83 -6.80 -3.76
N SER A 365 8.38 -6.44 -4.95
CA SER A 365 6.95 -6.29 -5.28
C SER A 365 6.13 -7.53 -4.94
N ARG A 366 6.65 -8.73 -5.25
CA ARG A 366 5.95 -9.98 -4.97
C ARG A 366 5.88 -10.30 -3.48
N LEU A 367 6.97 -10.10 -2.73
CA LEU A 367 6.96 -10.31 -1.28
C LEU A 367 6.05 -9.31 -0.57
N VAL A 368 6.12 -8.03 -0.95
CA VAL A 368 5.23 -6.98 -0.48
C VAL A 368 3.76 -7.40 -0.63
N ASN A 369 3.36 -7.79 -1.86
CA ASN A 369 1.99 -8.23 -2.11
C ASN A 369 1.63 -9.51 -1.36
N PHE A 370 2.54 -10.47 -1.22
CA PHE A 370 2.27 -11.70 -0.46
C PHE A 370 1.95 -11.40 1.00
N GLY A 371 2.71 -10.53 1.66
CA GLY A 371 2.50 -10.13 3.05
C GLY A 371 1.18 -9.38 3.24
N ALA A 372 0.92 -8.40 2.37
CA ALA A 372 -0.31 -7.62 2.35
C ALA A 372 -1.55 -8.50 2.16
N LEU A 373 -1.59 -9.30 1.09
CA LEU A 373 -2.72 -10.14 0.77
C LEU A 373 -3.01 -11.20 1.85
N THR A 374 -1.97 -11.80 2.44
CA THR A 374 -2.14 -12.74 3.56
C THR A 374 -2.84 -12.06 4.74
N THR A 375 -2.44 -10.84 5.04
CA THR A 375 -3.02 -10.07 6.15
C THR A 375 -4.45 -9.64 5.87
N PHE A 376 -4.73 -9.18 4.64
CA PHE A 376 -6.07 -8.79 4.22
C PHE A 376 -7.06 -9.96 4.20
N MET A 377 -6.60 -11.16 3.84
CA MET A 377 -7.40 -12.38 4.01
C MET A 377 -7.75 -12.60 5.48
N ALA A 378 -6.78 -12.51 6.41
CA ALA A 378 -7.03 -12.64 7.85
C ALA A 378 -7.99 -11.55 8.37
N LEU A 379 -7.92 -10.34 7.84
CA LEU A 379 -8.85 -9.26 8.18
C LEU A 379 -10.29 -9.55 7.70
N ASN A 380 -10.45 -10.04 6.46
CA ASN A 380 -11.76 -10.42 5.94
C ASN A 380 -12.40 -11.52 6.81
N LEU A 381 -11.61 -12.53 7.21
CA LEU A 381 -12.07 -13.56 8.17
C LEU A 381 -12.42 -12.96 9.54
N THR A 382 -11.63 -12.00 10.02
CA THR A 382 -11.85 -11.32 11.30
C THR A 382 -13.19 -10.59 11.32
N VAL A 383 -13.57 -9.90 10.25
CA VAL A 383 -14.88 -9.20 10.17
C VAL A 383 -16.01 -10.21 10.35
N MET A 384 -15.94 -11.36 9.69
CA MET A 384 -16.95 -12.40 9.84
C MET A 384 -17.01 -12.91 11.28
N ILE A 385 -15.86 -13.28 11.85
CA ILE A 385 -15.79 -13.86 13.21
C ILE A 385 -16.28 -12.85 14.26
N TYR A 386 -15.87 -11.59 14.15
CA TYR A 386 -16.24 -10.56 15.10
C TYR A 386 -17.73 -10.18 15.00
N PHE A 387 -18.22 -9.88 13.79
CA PHE A 387 -19.59 -9.39 13.63
C PHE A 387 -20.63 -10.51 13.67
N MET A 388 -20.37 -11.66 13.05
CA MET A 388 -21.32 -12.79 13.05
C MET A 388 -21.23 -13.59 14.35
N GLY A 389 -20.02 -13.85 14.84
CA GLY A 389 -19.80 -14.62 16.07
C GLY A 389 -20.03 -13.79 17.34
N LYS A 390 -19.13 -12.84 17.61
CA LYS A 390 -19.15 -12.09 18.88
C LYS A 390 -20.31 -11.09 18.99
N LYS A 391 -20.64 -10.38 17.92
CA LYS A 391 -21.73 -9.37 17.90
C LYS A 391 -23.09 -9.92 17.45
N LYS A 392 -23.16 -11.17 16.97
CA LYS A 392 -24.40 -11.80 16.45
C LYS A 392 -25.19 -10.90 15.49
N SER A 393 -24.48 -10.20 14.61
CA SER A 393 -25.06 -9.25 13.67
C SER A 393 -25.87 -9.97 12.59
N LYS A 394 -27.05 -9.44 12.25
CA LYS A 394 -27.91 -9.98 11.18
C LYS A 394 -27.68 -9.33 9.81
N HIS A 395 -26.68 -8.44 9.68
CA HIS A 395 -26.38 -7.77 8.41
C HIS A 395 -25.47 -8.66 7.53
N TRP A 396 -26.03 -9.75 7.01
CA TRP A 396 -25.32 -10.78 6.22
C TRP A 396 -24.55 -10.21 5.03
N TRP A 397 -25.12 -9.24 4.32
CA TRP A 397 -24.43 -8.61 3.18
C TRP A 397 -23.09 -7.97 3.59
N LYS A 398 -23.12 -7.12 4.62
CA LYS A 398 -21.96 -6.33 5.05
C LYS A 398 -20.94 -7.15 5.85
N HIS A 399 -21.39 -8.15 6.60
CA HIS A 399 -20.56 -8.86 7.59
C HIS A 399 -20.21 -10.29 7.20
N LEU A 400 -20.81 -10.85 6.14
CA LEU A 400 -20.48 -12.18 5.62
C LEU A 400 -20.15 -12.14 4.14
N ILE A 401 -21.07 -11.69 3.28
CA ILE A 401 -20.92 -11.79 1.83
C ILE A 401 -19.76 -10.92 1.33
N MET A 402 -19.74 -9.64 1.70
CA MET A 402 -18.67 -8.73 1.27
C MET A 402 -17.27 -9.20 1.69
N PRO A 403 -17.02 -9.59 2.97
CA PRO A 403 -15.72 -10.17 3.35
C PRO A 403 -15.39 -11.49 2.66
N LEU A 404 -16.37 -12.38 2.42
CA LEU A 404 -16.13 -13.64 1.71
C LEU A 404 -15.70 -13.42 0.26
N VAL A 405 -16.37 -12.52 -0.45
CA VAL A 405 -16.00 -12.19 -1.84
C VAL A 405 -14.58 -11.63 -1.88
N GLY A 406 -14.26 -10.69 -0.97
CA GLY A 406 -12.89 -10.21 -0.81
C GLY A 406 -11.90 -11.35 -0.54
N PHE A 407 -12.18 -12.21 0.43
CA PHE A 407 -11.32 -13.34 0.79
C PHE A 407 -11.06 -14.28 -0.40
N PHE A 408 -12.08 -14.69 -1.15
CA PHE A 408 -11.90 -15.62 -2.26
C PHE A 408 -11.15 -15.00 -3.45
N ILE A 409 -11.37 -13.71 -3.74
CA ILE A 409 -10.59 -13.02 -4.78
C ILE A 409 -9.12 -12.92 -4.36
N LEU A 410 -8.86 -12.51 -3.10
CA LEU A 410 -7.49 -12.43 -2.60
C LEU A 410 -6.81 -13.79 -2.54
N LEU A 411 -7.52 -14.84 -2.12
CA LEU A 411 -7.03 -16.22 -2.12
C LEU A 411 -6.66 -16.68 -3.52
N TYR A 412 -7.53 -16.40 -4.50
CA TYR A 412 -7.27 -16.72 -5.89
C TYR A 412 -6.00 -16.03 -6.40
N VAL A 413 -5.83 -14.73 -6.15
CA VAL A 413 -4.63 -13.98 -6.55
C VAL A 413 -3.39 -14.53 -5.84
N TRP A 414 -3.51 -14.80 -4.54
CA TRP A 414 -2.42 -15.32 -3.71
C TRP A 414 -1.95 -16.72 -4.16
N LEU A 415 -2.87 -17.58 -4.60
CA LEU A 415 -2.53 -18.91 -5.14
C LEU A 415 -1.77 -18.86 -6.49
N ASN A 416 -1.76 -17.72 -7.17
CA ASN A 416 -1.08 -17.54 -8.45
C ASN A 416 0.31 -16.90 -8.33
N PHE A 417 0.84 -16.71 -7.12
CA PHE A 417 2.25 -16.35 -6.94
C PHE A 417 3.19 -17.47 -7.40
N ASP A 418 4.39 -17.09 -7.84
CA ASP A 418 5.42 -18.06 -8.20
C ASP A 418 6.01 -18.77 -6.97
N LYS A 419 6.68 -19.90 -7.21
CA LYS A 419 7.22 -20.77 -6.16
C LYS A 419 8.21 -20.04 -5.25
N LEU A 420 9.06 -19.15 -5.77
CA LEU A 420 10.04 -18.43 -4.96
C LEU A 420 9.34 -17.51 -3.96
N THR A 421 8.30 -16.79 -4.41
CA THR A 421 7.47 -15.96 -3.54
C THR A 421 6.82 -16.78 -2.43
N PHE A 422 6.29 -17.96 -2.76
CA PHE A 422 5.77 -18.89 -1.76
C PHE A 422 6.82 -19.33 -0.75
N TYR A 423 8.02 -19.75 -1.18
CA TYR A 423 9.07 -20.20 -0.27
C TYR A 423 9.51 -19.09 0.68
N LEU A 424 9.76 -17.88 0.16
CA LEU A 424 10.20 -16.76 0.97
C LEU A 424 9.09 -16.27 1.92
N GLY A 425 7.86 -16.13 1.42
CA GLY A 425 6.71 -15.68 2.21
C GLY A 425 6.31 -16.67 3.31
N THR A 426 6.35 -17.98 3.01
CA THR A 426 6.10 -19.01 4.03
C THR A 426 7.25 -19.13 5.02
N SER A 427 8.51 -18.94 4.59
CA SER A 427 9.64 -18.85 5.51
C SER A 427 9.47 -17.69 6.50
N TRP A 428 9.06 -16.52 6.02
CA TRP A 428 8.73 -15.38 6.87
C TRP A 428 7.60 -15.69 7.85
N PHE A 429 6.54 -16.35 7.39
CA PHE A 429 5.44 -16.81 8.25
C PHE A 429 5.93 -17.78 9.34
N VAL A 430 6.79 -18.75 8.99
CA VAL A 430 7.37 -19.70 9.94
C VAL A 430 8.25 -19.00 10.98
N VAL A 431 9.06 -18.02 10.57
CA VAL A 431 9.83 -17.19 11.51
C VAL A 431 8.88 -16.47 12.47
N GLY A 432 7.78 -15.93 11.97
CA GLY A 432 6.74 -15.30 12.80
C GLY A 432 6.17 -16.26 13.85
N LEU A 433 5.87 -17.51 13.46
CA LEU A 433 5.40 -18.53 14.39
C LEU A 433 6.44 -18.86 15.47
N ILE A 434 7.72 -18.95 15.10
CA ILE A 434 8.82 -19.20 16.05
C ILE A 434 8.93 -18.04 17.04
N VAL A 435 8.94 -16.79 16.54
CA VAL A 435 9.00 -15.59 17.39
C VAL A 435 7.79 -15.53 18.31
N LEU A 436 6.58 -15.82 17.81
CA LEU A 436 5.37 -15.89 18.61
C LEU A 436 5.47 -16.96 19.71
N GLY A 437 5.96 -18.16 19.35
CA GLY A 437 6.18 -19.25 20.29
C GLY A 437 7.15 -18.86 21.41
N ILE A 438 8.26 -18.21 21.08
CA ILE A 438 9.25 -17.72 22.06
C ILE A 438 8.62 -16.64 22.95
N ALA A 439 7.99 -15.63 22.35
CA ALA A 439 7.39 -14.50 23.07
C ALA A 439 6.27 -14.93 24.03
N THR A 440 5.55 -15.99 23.70
CA THR A 440 4.41 -16.52 24.47
C THR A 440 4.79 -17.71 25.37
N LYS A 441 6.09 -18.04 25.49
CA LYS A 441 6.60 -19.21 26.22
C LYS A 441 5.89 -20.51 25.82
N GLY A 442 5.72 -20.72 24.51
CA GLY A 442 5.01 -21.85 23.91
C GLY A 442 3.49 -21.71 24.00
N PHE A 443 2.93 -20.54 23.68
CA PHE A 443 1.50 -20.23 23.74
C PHE A 443 0.86 -20.35 25.13
N ARG A 444 1.69 -20.39 26.18
CA ARG A 444 1.24 -20.51 27.59
C ARG A 444 0.83 -19.17 28.19
N SER A 445 1.31 -18.07 27.62
CA SER A 445 0.92 -16.72 28.02
C SER A 445 0.36 -15.95 26.84
N MET A 446 -0.74 -15.23 27.07
CA MET A 446 -1.26 -14.26 26.10
C MET A 446 -0.17 -13.24 25.73
N PRO A 447 -0.10 -12.82 24.45
CA PRO A 447 0.68 -11.65 24.05
C PRO A 447 0.44 -10.49 25.01
N GLN A 448 1.49 -10.01 25.69
CA GLN A 448 1.37 -9.15 26.88
C GLN A 448 0.72 -7.77 26.63
N GLY A 449 0.53 -7.35 25.37
CA GLY A 449 -0.22 -6.15 25.00
C GLY A 449 -1.73 -6.19 25.32
N LEU A 450 -2.26 -7.31 25.84
CA LEU A 450 -3.68 -7.53 26.15
C LEU A 450 -4.00 -7.73 27.62
N LYS A 451 -3.16 -7.23 28.55
CA LYS A 451 -3.67 -7.02 29.92
C LYS A 451 -4.63 -5.83 29.91
N LEU A 452 -5.81 -6.03 29.32
CA LEU A 452 -6.99 -5.23 29.61
C LEU A 452 -7.64 -5.88 30.81
N ASP A 453 -7.80 -5.09 31.88
CA ASP A 453 -8.48 -5.49 33.10
C ASP A 453 -9.83 -6.12 32.75
N ALA A 454 -10.05 -7.30 33.33
CA ALA A 454 -11.25 -8.11 33.18
C ALA A 454 -12.50 -7.40 33.73
#